data_AF-A0A352EZ39-F1
#
_entry.id   AF-A0A352EZ39-F1
#
_cell.length_a   1.000
_cell.length_b   1.000
_cell.length_c   1.000
_cell.angle_alpha   90.00
_cell.angle_beta   90.00
_cell.angle_gamma   90.00
#
_symmetry.space_group_name_H-M   'P 1'
#
loop_
_entity.id
_entity.type
_entity.pdbx_description
1 polymer ?
#
loop_
_entity_poly.entity_id
_entity_poly.type
_entity_poly.pdbx_seq_one_letter_code
_entity_poly.pdbx_strand_id
1 'polypeptide(L)'
;IEVQRINTSAAFFLSIEFQETGFYVERIYKTGFSDLSPPAVPVPVRFTNFLRDTQEIAAGVIVGQGNWQAQIDSNKSAFALSFVQRAAFLSRYPGATSASDFVDSLNANAGSVLSSSERSALIAELSPNPASATLRASVLRKITDNVTLQQREFNRAFVLMQYFGYLRRNPDAAPESGLNFAGFNFWLNKLNQFNGNFINAEMVQAFLSSSEYRQRFGP
;
A
#
# COMPACT_ATOMS: atom_id res chain seq x y z
N ILE A 1 10.28 -19.13 22.47
CA ILE A 1 9.71 -17.81 22.87
C ILE A 1 10.07 -16.71 21.87
N GLU A 2 11.34 -16.44 21.56
CA GLU A 2 11.73 -15.38 20.61
C GLU A 2 11.24 -15.62 19.17
N VAL A 3 11.46 -16.82 18.62
CA VAL A 3 10.95 -17.23 17.30
C VAL A 3 9.42 -17.17 17.23
N GLN A 4 8.72 -17.48 18.33
CA GLN A 4 7.27 -17.35 18.41
C GLN A 4 6.83 -15.88 18.36
N ARG A 5 7.51 -14.97 19.08
CA ARG A 5 7.23 -13.53 18.99
C ARG A 5 7.46 -13.00 17.57
N ILE A 6 8.55 -13.39 16.92
CA ILE A 6 8.85 -13.05 15.53
C ILE A 6 7.73 -13.53 14.60
N ASN A 7 7.33 -14.79 14.70
CA ASN A 7 6.30 -15.38 13.85
C ASN A 7 4.91 -14.78 14.11
N THR A 8 4.51 -14.56 15.35
CA THR A 8 3.22 -13.92 15.68
C THR A 8 3.16 -12.49 15.15
N SER A 9 4.25 -11.75 15.25
CA SER A 9 4.32 -10.35 14.82
C SER A 9 4.39 -10.22 13.29
N ALA A 10 5.08 -11.14 12.61
CA ALA A 10 5.00 -11.26 11.15
C ALA A 10 3.59 -11.69 10.70
N ALA A 11 2.96 -12.63 11.42
CA ALA A 11 1.62 -13.14 11.10
C ALA A 11 0.55 -12.04 11.11
N PHE A 12 0.71 -10.97 11.90
CA PHE A 12 -0.16 -9.80 11.81
C PHE A 12 -0.09 -9.12 10.43
N PHE A 13 1.11 -8.80 9.93
CA PHE A 13 1.28 -8.16 8.62
C PHE A 13 0.99 -9.10 7.44
N LEU A 14 1.09 -10.41 7.67
CA LEU A 14 0.71 -11.44 6.70
C LEU A 14 -0.78 -11.79 6.75
N SER A 15 -1.52 -11.30 7.74
CA SER A 15 -2.93 -11.61 7.89
C SER A 15 -3.74 -11.09 6.70
N ILE A 16 -4.82 -11.81 6.38
CA ILE A 16 -5.77 -11.38 5.34
C ILE A 16 -6.29 -9.98 5.66
N GLU A 17 -6.58 -9.70 6.93
CA GLU A 17 -7.05 -8.39 7.37
C GLU A 17 -6.07 -7.27 6.98
N PHE A 18 -4.77 -7.46 7.23
CA PHE A 18 -3.77 -6.45 6.93
C PHE A 18 -3.47 -6.33 5.43
N GLN A 19 -3.55 -7.44 4.69
CA GLN A 19 -3.40 -7.44 3.23
C GLN A 19 -4.56 -6.73 2.53
N GLU A 20 -5.78 -6.90 3.03
CA GLU A 20 -6.98 -6.28 2.48
C GLU A 20 -7.16 -4.82 2.91
N THR A 21 -6.43 -4.37 3.94
CA THR A 21 -6.50 -2.99 4.46
C THR A 21 -5.20 -2.23 4.20
N GLY A 22 -4.17 -2.43 5.03
CA GLY A 22 -2.91 -1.70 4.96
C GLY A 22 -2.19 -1.85 3.62
N PHE A 23 -2.05 -3.07 3.10
CA PHE A 23 -1.37 -3.24 1.81
C PHE A 23 -2.22 -2.67 0.65
N TYR A 24 -3.55 -2.71 0.77
CA TYR A 24 -4.42 -2.06 -0.20
C TYR A 24 -4.22 -0.54 -0.23
N VAL A 25 -4.09 0.11 0.94
CA VAL A 25 -3.77 1.56 1.02
C VAL A 25 -2.43 1.86 0.37
N GLU A 26 -1.39 1.07 0.61
CA GLU A 26 -0.10 1.28 -0.06
C GLU A 26 -0.26 1.22 -1.60
N ARG A 27 -0.93 0.18 -2.11
CA ARG A 27 -1.11 -0.03 -3.55
C ARG A 27 -1.99 1.01 -4.22
N ILE A 28 -3.05 1.50 -3.57
CA ILE A 28 -3.94 2.49 -4.20
C ILE A 28 -3.26 3.85 -4.30
N TYR A 29 -2.42 4.22 -3.32
CA TYR A 29 -1.54 5.39 -3.43
C TYR A 29 -0.50 5.18 -4.54
N LYS A 30 0.14 4.00 -4.59
CA LYS A 30 1.11 3.67 -5.65
C LYS A 30 0.48 3.79 -7.03
N THR A 31 -0.70 3.23 -7.23
CA THR A 31 -1.43 3.26 -8.50
C THR A 31 -1.87 4.69 -8.86
N GLY A 32 -2.40 5.45 -7.90
CA GLY A 32 -2.90 6.80 -8.13
C GLY A 32 -1.82 7.87 -8.29
N PHE A 33 -0.67 7.73 -7.63
CA PHE A 33 0.32 8.81 -7.53
C PHE A 33 1.77 8.39 -7.78
N SER A 34 2.06 7.11 -7.95
CA SER A 34 3.42 6.56 -7.89
C SER A 34 4.05 6.76 -6.49
N ASP A 35 5.38 6.66 -6.40
CA ASP A 35 6.12 7.06 -5.20
C ASP A 35 6.15 8.58 -5.08
N LEU A 36 6.18 9.08 -3.84
CA LEU A 36 6.02 10.51 -3.57
C LEU A 36 7.10 11.37 -4.23
N SER A 37 8.36 10.91 -4.28
CA SER A 37 9.46 11.61 -4.96
C SER A 37 10.66 10.70 -5.18
N PRO A 38 10.60 9.71 -6.08
CA PRO A 38 11.69 8.76 -6.28
C PRO A 38 12.94 9.44 -6.90
N PRO A 39 14.18 9.08 -6.48
CA PRO A 39 14.51 8.09 -5.45
C PRO A 39 14.54 8.64 -4.02
N ALA A 40 14.33 9.95 -3.80
CA ALA A 40 14.44 10.59 -2.49
C ALA A 40 13.40 10.14 -1.46
N VAL A 41 12.16 9.91 -1.90
CA VAL A 41 11.04 9.40 -1.09
C VAL A 41 10.42 8.20 -1.83
N PRO A 42 11.02 6.99 -1.71
CA PRO A 42 10.68 5.80 -2.49
C PRO A 42 9.49 5.02 -1.91
N VAL A 43 8.49 5.73 -1.39
CA VAL A 43 7.26 5.18 -0.82
C VAL A 43 6.06 5.95 -1.34
N PRO A 44 4.89 5.29 -1.54
CA PRO A 44 3.73 5.96 -2.13
C PRO A 44 2.90 6.73 -1.10
N VAL A 45 3.06 6.44 0.19
CA VAL A 45 2.22 7.01 1.25
C VAL A 45 3.05 7.27 2.52
N ARG A 46 2.69 8.35 3.24
CA ARG A 46 3.25 8.71 4.55
C ARG A 46 2.38 8.16 5.68
N PHE A 47 2.98 7.95 6.84
CA PHE A 47 2.36 7.31 8.01
C PHE A 47 0.98 7.87 8.40
N THR A 48 0.82 9.19 8.43
CA THR A 48 -0.44 9.84 8.85
C THR A 48 -1.59 9.56 7.89
N ASN A 49 -1.33 9.68 6.58
CA ASN A 49 -2.31 9.35 5.54
C ASN A 49 -2.62 7.85 5.53
N PHE A 50 -1.60 7.02 5.67
CA PHE A 50 -1.74 5.56 5.75
C PHE A 50 -2.67 5.15 6.89
N LEU A 51 -2.42 5.68 8.11
CA LEU A 51 -3.19 5.31 9.29
C LEU A 51 -4.67 5.68 9.16
N ARG A 52 -4.96 6.91 8.71
CA ARG A 52 -6.32 7.40 8.49
C ARG A 52 -7.04 6.51 7.48
N ASP A 53 -6.43 6.30 6.32
CA ASP A 53 -7.08 5.59 5.21
C ASP A 53 -7.24 4.09 5.49
N THR A 54 -6.32 3.49 6.28
CA THR A 54 -6.45 2.10 6.72
C THR A 54 -7.62 1.93 7.69
N GLN A 55 -7.84 2.89 8.60
CA GLN A 55 -8.99 2.87 9.50
C GLN A 55 -10.33 3.00 8.76
N GLU A 56 -10.39 3.82 7.72
CA GLU A 56 -11.59 3.95 6.87
C GLU A 56 -11.94 2.62 6.20
N ILE A 57 -10.96 1.93 5.63
CA ILE A 57 -11.18 0.64 4.95
C ILE A 57 -11.54 -0.48 5.94
N ALA A 58 -10.91 -0.50 7.12
CA ALA A 58 -11.17 -1.51 8.15
C ALA A 58 -12.48 -1.30 8.92
N ALA A 59 -13.20 -0.19 8.69
CA ALA A 59 -14.35 0.21 9.50
C ALA A 59 -15.43 -0.88 9.60
N GLY A 60 -15.62 -1.38 10.82
CA GLY A 60 -16.62 -2.40 11.16
C GLY A 60 -16.32 -3.80 10.61
N VAL A 61 -15.15 -4.04 10.02
CA VAL A 61 -14.76 -5.33 9.48
C VAL A 61 -14.13 -6.16 10.60
N ILE A 62 -14.61 -7.39 10.80
CA ILE A 62 -13.95 -8.39 11.63
C ILE A 62 -13.79 -9.65 10.78
N VAL A 63 -12.56 -9.98 10.42
CA VAL A 63 -12.28 -11.12 9.52
C VAL A 63 -12.76 -12.42 10.17
N GLY A 64 -13.48 -13.21 9.38
CA GLY A 64 -14.06 -14.48 9.81
C GLY A 64 -15.41 -14.36 10.52
N GLN A 65 -15.97 -13.16 10.68
CA GLN A 65 -17.29 -12.95 11.28
C GLN A 65 -18.30 -12.40 10.28
N GLY A 66 -19.53 -12.93 10.31
CA GLY A 66 -20.62 -12.43 9.47
C GLY A 66 -20.28 -12.36 7.97
N ASN A 67 -20.67 -11.27 7.33
CA ASN A 67 -20.44 -11.01 5.91
C ASN A 67 -19.25 -10.05 5.68
N TRP A 68 -18.15 -10.27 6.39
CA TRP A 68 -17.01 -9.36 6.40
C TRP A 68 -16.41 -9.12 5.00
N GLN A 69 -16.43 -10.11 4.09
CA GLN A 69 -15.91 -9.95 2.73
C GLN A 69 -16.71 -8.91 1.92
N ALA A 70 -18.03 -8.95 1.98
CA ALA A 70 -18.85 -7.95 1.30
C ALA A 70 -18.70 -6.57 1.94
N GLN A 71 -18.52 -6.52 3.26
CA GLN A 71 -18.30 -5.27 3.97
C GLN A 71 -16.97 -4.61 3.59
N ILE A 72 -15.87 -5.37 3.54
CA ILE A 72 -14.58 -4.80 3.13
C ILE A 72 -14.56 -4.39 1.66
N ASP A 73 -15.24 -5.12 0.77
CA ASP A 73 -15.39 -4.72 -0.64
C ASP A 73 -16.21 -3.42 -0.79
N SER A 74 -17.28 -3.27 0.00
CA SER A 74 -18.05 -2.03 0.09
C SER A 74 -17.20 -0.87 0.60
N ASN A 75 -16.43 -1.08 1.67
CA ASN A 75 -15.52 -0.07 2.22
C ASN A 75 -14.47 0.35 1.19
N LYS A 76 -13.85 -0.59 0.48
CA LYS A 76 -12.90 -0.31 -0.62
C LYS A 76 -13.54 0.46 -1.78
N SER A 77 -14.79 0.13 -2.14
CA SER A 77 -15.55 0.85 -3.16
C SER A 77 -15.78 2.31 -2.77
N ALA A 78 -16.26 2.54 -1.54
CA ALA A 78 -16.48 3.87 -1.00
C ALA A 78 -15.18 4.66 -0.89
N PHE A 79 -14.12 4.02 -0.40
CA PHE A 79 -12.78 4.61 -0.30
C PHE A 79 -12.24 5.03 -1.66
N ALA A 80 -12.30 4.16 -2.68
CA ALA A 80 -11.81 4.51 -4.01
C ALA A 80 -12.59 5.68 -4.62
N LEU A 81 -13.91 5.71 -4.41
CA LEU A 81 -14.76 6.82 -4.85
C LEU A 81 -14.39 8.14 -4.15
N SER A 82 -14.13 8.11 -2.84
CA SER A 82 -13.68 9.29 -2.10
C SER A 82 -12.26 9.71 -2.53
N PHE A 83 -11.38 8.74 -2.76
CA PHE A 83 -9.98 8.92 -3.15
C PHE A 83 -9.85 9.67 -4.47
N VAL A 84 -10.59 9.27 -5.51
CA VAL A 84 -10.53 9.93 -6.84
C VAL A 84 -11.11 11.34 -6.85
N GLN A 85 -11.87 11.71 -5.82
CA GLN A 85 -12.44 13.05 -5.65
C GLN A 85 -11.55 13.98 -4.82
N ARG A 86 -10.46 13.48 -4.23
CA ARG A 86 -9.52 14.31 -3.45
C ARG A 86 -8.88 15.35 -4.36
N ALA A 87 -8.66 16.55 -3.82
CA ALA A 87 -8.06 17.66 -4.58
C ALA A 87 -6.73 17.29 -5.27
N ALA A 88 -5.86 16.52 -4.59
CA ALA A 88 -4.62 16.03 -5.17
C ALA A 88 -4.84 15.11 -6.38
N PHE A 89 -5.86 14.23 -6.33
CA PHE A 89 -6.18 13.33 -7.42
C PHE A 89 -6.76 14.08 -8.61
N LEU A 90 -7.68 15.03 -8.36
CA LEU A 90 -8.25 15.90 -9.38
C LEU A 90 -7.19 16.83 -10.01
N SER A 91 -6.21 17.27 -9.24
CA SER A 91 -5.06 18.03 -9.77
C SER A 91 -4.16 17.18 -10.65
N ARG A 92 -3.98 15.88 -10.32
CA ARG A 92 -3.18 14.95 -11.11
C ARG A 92 -3.90 14.48 -12.37
N TYR A 93 -5.22 14.31 -12.27
CA TYR A 93 -6.12 13.82 -13.32
C TYR A 93 -7.30 14.78 -13.51
N PRO A 94 -7.11 15.90 -14.22
CA PRO A 94 -8.19 16.84 -14.50
C PRO A 94 -9.39 16.18 -15.21
N GLY A 95 -10.56 16.82 -15.17
CA GLY A 95 -11.77 16.29 -15.82
C GLY A 95 -11.62 16.06 -17.33
N ALA A 96 -10.70 16.81 -17.97
CA ALA A 96 -10.38 16.69 -19.39
C ALA A 96 -9.42 15.52 -19.73
N THR A 97 -8.89 14.78 -18.74
CA THR A 97 -8.05 13.61 -19.00
C THR A 97 -8.85 12.53 -19.74
N SER A 98 -8.33 12.08 -20.88
CA SER A 98 -8.96 11.04 -21.68
C SER A 98 -8.95 9.67 -20.97
N ALA A 99 -9.81 8.75 -21.38
CA ALA A 99 -9.85 7.41 -20.81
C ALA A 99 -8.51 6.65 -21.00
N SER A 100 -7.88 6.79 -22.17
CA SER A 100 -6.57 6.19 -22.45
C SER A 100 -5.48 6.77 -21.56
N ASP A 101 -5.36 8.10 -21.49
CA ASP A 101 -4.30 8.74 -20.70
C ASP A 101 -4.44 8.44 -19.21
N PHE A 102 -5.68 8.35 -18.73
CA PHE A 102 -5.98 7.97 -17.35
C PHE A 102 -5.53 6.54 -17.06
N VAL A 103 -5.97 5.56 -17.85
CA VAL A 103 -5.61 4.14 -17.67
C VAL A 103 -4.10 3.93 -17.81
N ASP A 104 -3.47 4.58 -18.80
CA ASP A 104 -2.03 4.49 -19.05
C ASP A 104 -1.21 5.07 -17.91
N SER A 105 -1.60 6.23 -17.39
CA SER A 105 -0.91 6.84 -16.27
C SER A 105 -1.02 5.98 -15.01
N LEU A 106 -2.20 5.42 -14.70
CA LEU A 106 -2.36 4.53 -13.54
C LEU A 106 -1.56 3.24 -13.72
N ASN A 107 -1.59 2.64 -14.90
CA ASN A 107 -0.82 1.43 -15.20
C ASN A 107 0.69 1.69 -15.11
N ALA A 108 1.17 2.83 -15.62
CA ALA A 108 2.57 3.22 -15.53
C ALA A 108 3.02 3.40 -14.07
N ASN A 109 2.20 4.07 -13.24
CA ASN A 109 2.47 4.20 -11.80
C ASN A 109 2.53 2.83 -11.10
N ALA A 110 1.68 1.89 -11.51
CA ALA A 110 1.65 0.51 -11.04
C ALA A 110 2.76 -0.38 -11.63
N GLY A 111 3.69 0.17 -12.43
CA GLY A 111 4.80 -0.60 -13.01
C GLY A 111 4.39 -1.45 -14.22
N SER A 112 3.39 -1.00 -14.98
CA SER A 112 2.91 -1.63 -16.22
C SER A 112 2.49 -3.08 -16.01
N VAL A 113 1.55 -3.30 -15.10
CA VAL A 113 1.07 -4.63 -14.70
C VAL A 113 -0.05 -5.17 -15.59
N LEU A 114 -0.76 -4.29 -16.32
CA LEU A 114 -1.84 -4.71 -17.21
C LEU A 114 -1.30 -5.34 -18.50
N SER A 115 -1.93 -6.42 -18.92
CA SER A 115 -1.85 -6.92 -20.30
C SER A 115 -2.57 -5.99 -21.28
N SER A 116 -2.32 -6.18 -22.58
CA SER A 116 -2.97 -5.40 -23.63
C SER A 116 -4.50 -5.52 -23.64
N SER A 117 -5.03 -6.69 -23.30
CA SER A 117 -6.48 -6.94 -23.22
C SER A 117 -7.10 -6.27 -21.98
N GLU A 118 -6.48 -6.39 -20.81
CA GLU A 118 -6.96 -5.72 -19.59
C GLU A 118 -6.94 -4.21 -19.76
N ARG A 119 -5.85 -3.65 -20.29
CA ARG A 119 -5.75 -2.22 -20.61
C ARG A 119 -6.89 -1.77 -21.52
N SER A 120 -7.14 -2.50 -22.61
CA SER A 120 -8.21 -2.16 -23.57
C SER A 120 -9.59 -2.22 -22.93
N ALA A 121 -9.84 -3.21 -22.06
CA ALA A 121 -11.10 -3.34 -21.33
C ALA A 121 -11.33 -2.16 -20.36
N LEU A 122 -10.31 -1.74 -19.61
CA LEU A 122 -10.42 -0.60 -18.69
C LEU A 122 -10.64 0.73 -19.42
N ILE A 123 -10.01 0.90 -20.59
CA ILE A 123 -10.26 2.08 -21.45
C ILE A 123 -11.70 2.07 -21.93
N ALA A 124 -12.20 0.92 -22.42
CA ALA A 124 -13.57 0.79 -22.88
C ALA A 124 -14.59 1.06 -21.76
N GLU A 125 -14.30 0.63 -20.53
CA GLU A 125 -15.11 0.90 -19.34
C GLU A 125 -15.22 2.39 -19.01
N LEU A 126 -14.11 3.15 -19.10
CA LEU A 126 -14.08 4.57 -18.75
C LEU A 126 -14.53 5.50 -19.89
N SER A 127 -14.42 5.05 -21.14
CA SER A 127 -14.70 5.85 -22.34
C SER A 127 -16.09 6.51 -22.41
N PRO A 128 -17.19 5.89 -21.92
CA PRO A 128 -18.52 6.51 -21.96
C PRO A 128 -18.60 7.83 -21.18
N ASN A 129 -17.81 7.99 -20.11
CA ASN A 129 -17.71 9.23 -19.36
C ASN A 129 -16.36 9.30 -18.62
N PRO A 130 -15.29 9.80 -19.27
CA PRO A 130 -13.95 9.83 -18.68
C PRO A 130 -13.83 10.69 -17.42
N ALA A 131 -14.76 11.61 -17.18
CA ALA A 131 -14.80 12.45 -15.98
C ALA A 131 -15.61 11.82 -14.82
N SER A 132 -16.29 10.69 -15.05
CA SER A 132 -17.09 10.01 -14.02
C SER A 132 -16.21 9.53 -12.87
N ALA A 133 -16.47 10.06 -11.67
CA ALA A 133 -15.78 9.62 -10.45
C ALA A 133 -15.97 8.12 -10.19
N THR A 134 -17.17 7.60 -10.45
CA THR A 134 -17.48 6.16 -10.27
C THR A 134 -16.67 5.28 -11.23
N LEU A 135 -16.57 5.65 -12.51
CA LEU A 135 -15.78 4.88 -13.49
C LEU A 135 -14.28 4.98 -13.20
N ARG A 136 -13.78 6.17 -12.84
CA ARG A 136 -12.38 6.37 -12.43
C ARG A 136 -12.03 5.54 -11.20
N ALA A 137 -12.91 5.51 -10.20
CA ALA A 137 -12.74 4.69 -9.00
C ALA A 137 -12.70 3.20 -9.37
N SER A 138 -13.61 2.72 -10.22
CA SER A 138 -13.62 1.33 -10.69
C SER A 138 -12.31 0.93 -11.38
N VAL A 139 -11.84 1.74 -12.33
CA VAL A 139 -10.56 1.52 -13.02
C VAL A 139 -9.39 1.53 -12.04
N LEU A 140 -9.31 2.51 -11.14
CA LEU A 140 -8.26 2.59 -10.12
C LEU A 140 -8.23 1.33 -9.24
N ARG A 141 -9.40 0.84 -8.79
CA ARG A 141 -9.51 -0.38 -7.98
C ARG A 141 -9.00 -1.60 -8.74
N LYS A 142 -9.45 -1.80 -9.98
CA LYS A 142 -9.05 -2.96 -10.80
C LYS A 142 -7.54 -3.04 -11.02
N ILE A 143 -6.86 -1.90 -11.19
CA ILE A 143 -5.39 -1.86 -11.28
C ILE A 143 -4.75 -2.11 -9.90
N THR A 144 -5.30 -1.50 -8.85
CA THR A 144 -4.81 -1.66 -7.45
C THR A 144 -4.86 -3.12 -6.97
N ASP A 145 -5.91 -3.84 -7.36
CA ASP A 145 -6.13 -5.24 -6.99
C ASP A 145 -5.47 -6.23 -7.99
N ASN A 146 -4.74 -5.74 -9.00
CA ASN A 146 -4.04 -6.61 -9.96
C ASN A 146 -3.00 -7.49 -9.23
N VAL A 147 -3.02 -8.80 -9.51
CA VAL A 147 -2.20 -9.79 -8.79
C VAL A 147 -0.70 -9.57 -8.98
N THR A 148 -0.28 -9.09 -10.15
CA THR A 148 1.14 -8.79 -10.43
C THR A 148 1.59 -7.59 -9.63
N LEU A 149 0.76 -6.57 -9.48
CA LEU A 149 1.05 -5.43 -8.59
C LEU A 149 1.18 -5.89 -7.14
N GLN A 150 0.24 -6.70 -6.65
CA GLN A 150 0.28 -7.26 -5.30
C GLN A 150 1.60 -7.99 -5.02
N GLN A 151 2.03 -8.85 -5.94
CA GLN A 151 3.28 -9.60 -5.81
C GLN A 151 4.51 -8.70 -5.84
N ARG A 152 4.57 -7.72 -6.75
CA ARG A 152 5.71 -6.81 -6.91
C ARG A 152 5.87 -5.86 -5.72
N GLU A 153 4.78 -5.43 -5.13
CA GLU A 153 4.79 -4.47 -4.02
C GLU A 153 4.89 -5.13 -2.65
N PHE A 154 4.68 -6.44 -2.55
CA PHE A 154 4.60 -7.15 -1.27
C PHE A 154 5.77 -6.86 -0.33
N ASN A 155 7.01 -7.09 -0.78
CA ASN A 155 8.19 -6.91 0.07
C ASN A 155 8.37 -5.44 0.50
N ARG A 156 8.09 -4.51 -0.41
CA ARG A 156 8.23 -3.07 -0.15
C ARG A 156 7.18 -2.58 0.83
N ALA A 157 5.92 -2.97 0.62
CA ALA A 157 4.84 -2.74 1.56
C ALA A 157 5.18 -3.38 2.92
N PHE A 158 5.58 -4.65 2.96
CA PHE A 158 5.95 -5.33 4.20
C PHE A 158 7.00 -4.55 5.01
N VAL A 159 8.08 -4.08 4.36
CA VAL A 159 9.09 -3.24 5.01
C VAL A 159 8.49 -1.94 5.56
N LEU A 160 7.71 -1.22 4.75
CA LEU A 160 7.07 0.02 5.16
C LEU A 160 6.16 -0.18 6.39
N MET A 161 5.49 -1.32 6.45
CA MET A 161 4.54 -1.63 7.53
C MET A 161 5.23 -1.95 8.85
N GLN A 162 6.51 -2.36 8.83
CA GLN A 162 7.32 -2.43 10.06
C GLN A 162 7.51 -1.04 10.67
N TYR A 163 7.81 -0.02 9.84
CA TYR A 163 7.97 1.36 10.31
C TYR A 163 6.64 1.93 10.80
N PHE A 164 5.54 1.70 10.09
CA PHE A 164 4.23 2.23 10.47
C PHE A 164 3.61 1.50 11.65
N GLY A 165 3.72 0.18 11.72
CA GLY A 165 3.13 -0.65 12.77
C GLY A 165 3.91 -0.60 14.07
N TYR A 166 5.23 -0.88 14.02
CA TYR A 166 6.04 -0.90 15.24
C TYR A 166 6.54 0.48 15.65
N LEU A 167 7.09 1.24 14.70
CA LEU A 167 7.77 2.50 15.02
C LEU A 167 6.85 3.71 14.95
N ARG A 168 5.64 3.56 14.38
CA ARG A 168 4.61 4.61 14.27
C ARG A 168 5.17 5.90 13.64
N ARG A 169 6.05 5.78 12.64
CA ARG A 169 6.73 6.91 11.98
C ARG A 169 7.06 6.64 10.52
N ASN A 170 7.40 7.69 9.77
CA ASN A 170 7.99 7.53 8.43
C ASN A 170 9.42 6.98 8.52
N PRO A 171 9.91 6.25 7.50
CA PRO A 171 11.26 5.70 7.54
C PRO A 171 12.38 6.75 7.68
N ASP A 172 12.19 7.91 7.07
CA ASP A 172 13.08 9.07 7.09
C ASP A 172 12.88 10.01 8.30
N ALA A 173 11.93 9.72 9.18
CA ALA A 173 11.71 10.53 10.38
C ALA A 173 12.72 10.15 11.49
N ALA A 174 13.01 11.10 12.37
CA ALA A 174 13.80 10.85 13.59
C ALA A 174 13.22 9.63 14.36
N PRO A 175 14.06 8.76 14.93
CA PRO A 175 15.52 8.90 15.14
C PRO A 175 16.41 8.40 13.99
N GLU A 176 15.90 8.23 12.76
CA GLU A 176 16.73 7.77 11.63
C GLU A 176 17.95 8.68 11.40
N SER A 177 19.13 8.07 11.39
CA SER A 177 20.39 8.79 11.16
C SER A 177 20.41 9.35 9.74
N GLY A 178 20.56 10.67 9.61
CA GLY A 178 20.57 11.35 8.32
C GLY A 178 19.18 11.57 7.69
N LEU A 179 18.10 11.29 8.43
CA LEU A 179 16.70 11.61 8.06
C LEU A 179 16.37 11.24 6.60
N ASN A 180 16.68 9.99 6.23
CA ASN A 180 16.58 9.49 4.86
C ASN A 180 16.07 8.04 4.82
N PHE A 181 16.07 7.40 3.65
CA PHE A 181 15.54 6.04 3.47
C PHE A 181 16.62 4.95 3.52
N ALA A 182 17.80 5.19 4.09
CA ALA A 182 18.89 4.20 4.14
C ALA A 182 18.47 2.93 4.88
N GLY A 183 17.89 3.04 6.08
CA GLY A 183 17.37 1.88 6.81
C GLY A 183 16.29 1.12 6.04
N PHE A 184 15.35 1.84 5.41
CA PHE A 184 14.30 1.23 4.59
C PHE A 184 14.87 0.44 3.41
N ASN A 185 15.79 1.05 2.66
CA ASN A 185 16.44 0.42 1.51
C ASN A 185 17.31 -0.76 1.93
N PHE A 186 18.00 -0.68 3.07
CA PHE A 186 18.76 -1.80 3.64
C PHE A 186 17.85 -3.00 3.89
N TRP A 187 16.73 -2.81 4.59
CA TRP A 187 15.80 -3.91 4.90
C TRP A 187 15.11 -4.47 3.67
N LEU A 188 14.71 -3.61 2.73
CA LEU A 188 14.13 -4.04 1.46
C LEU A 188 15.11 -4.89 0.66
N ASN A 189 16.37 -4.45 0.55
CA ASN A 189 17.41 -5.20 -0.15
C ASN A 189 17.69 -6.55 0.53
N LYS A 190 17.81 -6.58 1.87
CA LYS A 190 18.00 -7.82 2.62
C LYS A 190 16.82 -8.78 2.42
N LEU A 191 15.59 -8.28 2.51
CA LEU A 191 14.38 -9.10 2.30
C LEU A 191 14.32 -9.67 0.87
N ASN A 192 14.67 -8.88 -0.15
CA ASN A 192 14.75 -9.33 -1.53
C ASN A 192 15.84 -10.39 -1.74
N GLN A 193 17.01 -10.25 -1.11
CA GLN A 193 18.09 -11.26 -1.16
C GLN A 193 17.64 -12.62 -0.61
N PHE A 194 16.73 -12.62 0.35
CA PHE A 194 16.16 -13.85 0.92
C PHE A 194 14.79 -14.21 0.32
N ASN A 195 14.45 -13.72 -0.87
CA ASN A 195 13.21 -14.02 -1.59
C ASN A 195 11.94 -13.77 -0.77
N GLY A 196 11.90 -12.69 0.02
CA GLY A 196 10.76 -12.37 0.90
C GLY A 196 10.73 -13.16 2.21
N ASN A 197 11.71 -14.03 2.48
CA ASN A 197 11.79 -14.77 3.73
C ASN A 197 12.26 -13.85 4.86
N PHE A 198 11.30 -13.31 5.62
CA PHE A 198 11.55 -12.39 6.73
C PHE A 198 12.33 -13.00 7.91
N ILE A 199 12.30 -14.33 8.05
CA ILE A 199 13.06 -15.07 9.07
C ILE A 199 14.54 -15.05 8.70
N ASN A 200 14.86 -15.47 7.47
CA ASN A 200 16.24 -15.48 6.99
C ASN A 200 16.80 -14.05 6.83
N ALA A 201 15.94 -13.08 6.53
CA ALA A 201 16.31 -11.66 6.55
C ALA A 201 16.51 -11.11 7.98
N GLU A 202 16.17 -11.86 9.02
CA GLU A 202 16.19 -11.46 10.45
C GLU A 202 15.44 -10.14 10.71
N MET A 203 14.54 -9.78 9.80
CA MET A 203 14.06 -8.43 9.69
C MET A 203 13.10 -8.11 10.84
N VAL A 204 12.10 -8.97 11.05
CA VAL A 204 11.12 -8.78 12.12
C VAL A 204 11.82 -8.82 13.49
N GLN A 205 12.83 -9.68 13.66
CA GLN A 205 13.65 -9.75 14.89
C GLN A 205 14.39 -8.44 15.15
N ALA A 206 14.98 -7.83 14.12
CA ALA A 206 15.72 -6.58 14.27
C ALA A 206 14.82 -5.40 14.65
N PHE A 207 13.60 -5.32 14.11
CA PHE A 207 12.64 -4.28 14.52
C PHE A 207 12.16 -4.48 15.96
N LEU A 208 11.84 -5.73 16.36
CA LEU A 208 11.40 -6.05 17.73
C LEU A 208 12.51 -5.86 18.78
N SER A 209 13.77 -6.11 18.42
CA SER A 209 14.92 -5.95 19.31
C SER A 209 15.54 -4.55 19.29
N SER A 210 15.10 -3.69 18.36
CA SER A 210 15.56 -2.31 18.25
C SER A 210 15.40 -1.56 19.58
N SER A 211 16.38 -0.73 19.90
CA SER A 211 16.31 0.15 21.07
C SER A 211 15.06 1.03 21.04
N GLU A 212 14.69 1.50 19.84
CA GLU A 212 13.49 2.31 19.62
C GLU A 212 12.19 1.58 19.99
N TYR A 213 12.01 0.33 19.57
CA TYR A 213 10.83 -0.45 19.94
C TYR A 213 10.82 -0.77 21.45
N ARG A 214 11.97 -1.19 22.01
CA ARG A 214 12.08 -1.51 23.43
C ARG A 214 11.86 -0.31 24.35
N GLN A 215 12.34 0.88 23.98
CA GLN A 215 12.07 2.11 24.74
C GLN A 215 10.59 2.51 24.73
N ARG A 216 9.84 2.12 23.70
CA ARG A 216 8.42 2.46 23.58
C ARG A 216 7.47 1.42 24.17
N PHE A 217 7.79 0.13 24.03
CA PHE A 217 6.87 -0.97 24.35
C PHE A 217 7.51 -2.12 25.14
N GLY A 218 8.80 -2.01 25.48
CA GLY A 218 9.46 -2.94 26.39
C GLY A 218 9.17 -2.59 27.87
N PRO A 219 9.35 -3.55 28.79
CA PRO A 219 9.37 -3.27 30.23
C PRO A 219 10.54 -2.37 30.64
#